data_AF-A0A7J8NHH0-F1
#
_entry.id   AF-A0A7J8NHH0-F1
#
_cell.length_a   1.000
_cell.length_b   1.000
_cell.length_c   1.000
_cell.angle_alpha   90.00
_cell.angle_beta   90.00
_cell.angle_gamma   90.00
#
_symmetry.space_group_name_H-M   'P 1'
#
loop_
_entity.id
_entity.type
_entity.pdbx_description
1 polymer ?
#
loop_
_entity_poly.entity_id
_entity_poly.type
_entity_poly.pdbx_seq_one_letter_code
_entity_poly.pdbx_strand_id
1 'polypeptide(L)'
;MEVVGNKWRGLVGQYGFFFYTAGLLSLPFIAYPIRTHWRYLYRIISLPPLVYIFLLVPLVVESPRWLLVRGRNKEALEVLRKLARWNRKKLPDNIELIIPSQATTTT
;
A
#
# COMPACT_ATOMS: atom_id res chain seq x y z
N MET A 1 4.85 5.26 -4.32
CA MET A 1 3.89 6.32 -4.72
C MET A 1 3.60 6.23 -6.22
N GLU A 2 3.11 5.08 -6.68
CA GLU A 2 2.96 4.78 -8.12
C GLU A 2 1.56 4.26 -8.49
N VAL A 3 0.70 4.00 -7.49
CA VAL A 3 -0.59 3.30 -7.68
C VAL A 3 -1.77 4.29 -7.80
N VAL A 4 -1.53 5.58 -7.50
CA VAL A 4 -2.58 6.58 -7.38
C VAL A 4 -2.34 7.68 -8.42
N GLY A 5 -3.27 7.85 -9.37
CA GLY A 5 -3.19 8.92 -10.38
C GLY A 5 -3.10 10.31 -9.74
N ASN A 6 -2.45 11.27 -10.41
CA ASN A 6 -2.09 12.58 -9.84
C ASN A 6 -3.21 13.29 -9.06
N LYS A 7 -4.46 13.12 -9.51
CA LYS A 7 -5.68 13.69 -8.91
C LYS A 7 -6.01 13.14 -7.50
N TRP A 8 -5.62 11.90 -7.20
CA TRP A 8 -5.98 11.20 -5.96
C TRP A 8 -4.83 11.13 -4.95
N ARG A 9 -3.62 11.56 -5.33
CA ARG A 9 -2.41 11.50 -4.49
C ARG A 9 -2.55 12.30 -3.20
N GLY A 10 -3.07 13.53 -3.31
CA GLY A 10 -3.32 14.40 -2.16
C GLY A 10 -4.38 13.81 -1.23
N LEU A 11 -5.47 13.29 -1.80
CA LEU A 11 -6.55 12.65 -1.05
C LEU A 11 -6.08 11.44 -0.25
N VAL A 12 -5.33 10.52 -0.85
CA VAL A 12 -4.82 9.33 -0.15
C VAL A 12 -3.87 9.71 1.00
N GLY A 13 -3.01 10.71 0.80
CA GLY A 13 -2.18 11.25 1.87
C GLY A 13 -3.02 11.90 2.98
N GLN A 14 -4.01 12.71 2.61
CA GLN A 14 -4.93 13.38 3.53
C GLN A 14 -5.69 12.38 4.41
N TYR A 15 -6.17 11.26 3.83
CA TYR A 15 -6.83 10.21 4.59
C TYR A 15 -5.89 9.58 5.62
N GLY A 16 -4.62 9.32 5.26
CA GLY A 16 -3.62 8.82 6.20
C GLY A 16 -3.42 9.74 7.41
N PHE A 17 -3.27 11.05 7.17
CA PHE A 17 -3.17 12.04 8.25
C PHE A 17 -4.43 12.11 9.11
N PHE A 18 -5.61 12.05 8.48
CA PHE A 18 -6.88 12.08 9.18
C PHE A 18 -7.06 10.86 10.12
N PHE A 19 -6.73 9.66 9.65
CA PHE A 19 -6.77 8.46 10.49
C PHE A 19 -5.75 8.52 11.63
N TYR A 20 -4.57 9.06 11.38
CA TYR A 20 -3.55 9.23 12.41
C TYR A 20 -4.00 10.18 13.52
N THR A 21 -4.53 11.36 13.17
CA THR A 21 -5.01 12.34 14.15
C THR A 21 -6.25 11.85 14.88
N ALA A 22 -7.20 11.20 14.18
CA ALA A 22 -8.37 10.59 14.80
C ALA A 22 -7.98 9.48 15.79
N GLY A 23 -7.00 8.66 15.43
CA GLY A 23 -6.41 7.66 16.32
C GLY A 23 -5.90 8.32 17.60
N LEU A 24 -4.99 9.29 17.49
CA LEU A 24 -4.45 10.02 18.63
C LEU A 24 -5.51 10.68 19.52
N LEU A 25 -6.55 11.26 18.92
CA LEU A 25 -7.64 11.90 19.66
C LEU A 25 -8.53 10.88 20.41
N SER A 26 -8.66 9.66 19.88
CA SER A 26 -9.40 8.57 20.52
C SER A 26 -8.67 7.95 21.71
N LEU A 27 -7.34 7.99 21.75
CA LEU A 27 -6.53 7.43 22.86
C LEU A 27 -6.96 7.95 24.25
N PRO A 28 -7.07 9.26 24.52
CA PRO A 28 -7.48 9.75 25.84
C PRO A 28 -8.91 9.37 26.21
N PHE A 29 -9.81 9.28 25.22
CA PHE A 29 -11.19 8.81 25.42
C PHE A 29 -11.25 7.35 25.89
N ILE A 30 -10.42 6.50 25.30
CA ILE A 30 -10.30 5.08 25.67
C ILE A 30 -9.52 4.92 26.98
N ALA A 31 -8.51 5.76 27.21
CA ALA A 31 -7.68 5.70 28.40
C ALA A 31 -8.41 6.13 29.66
N TYR A 32 -9.34 7.10 29.58
CA TYR A 32 -10.07 7.64 30.74
C TYR A 32 -10.85 6.58 31.55
N PRO A 33 -11.68 5.70 30.95
CA PRO A 33 -12.39 4.65 31.70
C PRO A 33 -11.49 3.49 32.17
N ILE A 34 -10.32 3.28 31.55
CA ILE A 34 -9.45 2.13 31.80
C ILE A 34 -8.21 2.53 32.64
N ARG A 35 -8.22 3.75 33.24
CA ARG A 35 -7.11 4.30 34.03
C ARG A 35 -6.59 3.35 35.11
N THR A 36 -7.47 2.61 35.77
CA THR A 36 -7.12 1.67 36.85
C THR A 36 -6.32 0.45 36.34
N HIS A 37 -6.50 0.08 35.07
CA HIS A 37 -5.89 -1.13 34.51
C HIS A 37 -5.13 -0.82 33.21
N TRP A 38 -4.01 -0.12 33.35
CA TRP A 38 -3.12 0.27 32.25
C TRP A 38 -2.73 -0.89 31.31
N ARG A 39 -2.67 -2.13 31.80
CA ARG A 39 -2.36 -3.33 30.99
C ARG A 39 -3.41 -3.65 29.92
N TYR A 40 -4.68 -3.26 30.12
CA TYR A 40 -5.72 -3.42 29.09
C TYR A 40 -5.59 -2.37 28.00
N LEU A 41 -5.06 -1.19 28.31
CA LEU A 41 -4.78 -0.14 27.33
C LEU A 41 -3.86 -0.65 26.21
N TYR A 42 -2.76 -1.32 26.60
CA TYR A 42 -1.82 -1.90 25.64
C TYR A 42 -2.45 -2.98 24.75
N ARG A 43 -3.38 -3.79 25.28
CA ARG A 43 -4.10 -4.80 24.50
C ARG A 43 -5.07 -4.19 23.49
N ILE A 44 -5.77 -3.13 23.89
CA ILE A 44 -6.73 -2.45 23.01
C ILE A 44 -5.99 -1.69 21.91
N ILE A 45 -4.86 -1.05 22.21
CA ILE A 45 -4.07 -0.31 21.22
C ILE A 45 -3.36 -1.25 20.24
N SER A 46 -2.95 -2.45 20.65
CA SER A 46 -2.28 -3.40 19.78
C SER A 46 -3.22 -4.17 18.85
N LEU A 47 -4.52 -4.26 19.16
CA LEU A 47 -5.49 -4.99 18.35
C LEU A 47 -5.69 -4.39 16.93
N PRO A 48 -5.94 -3.07 16.77
CA PRO A 48 -6.16 -2.46 15.46
C PRO A 48 -5.00 -2.65 14.47
N PRO A 49 -3.72 -2.44 14.81
CA PRO A 49 -2.62 -2.68 13.88
C PRO A 49 -2.46 -4.17 13.53
N LEU A 50 -2.73 -5.09 14.47
CA LEU A 50 -2.73 -6.52 14.16
C LEU A 50 -3.80 -6.87 13.13
N VAL A 51 -5.05 -6.42 13.35
CA VAL A 51 -6.15 -6.64 12.40
C VAL A 51 -5.83 -6.00 11.04
N TYR A 52 -5.26 -4.79 11.04
CA TYR A 52 -4.83 -4.10 9.83
C TYR A 52 -3.81 -4.93 9.04
N ILE A 53 -2.79 -5.49 9.72
CA ILE A 53 -1.78 -6.35 9.08
C ILE A 53 -2.45 -7.59 8.47
N PHE A 54 -3.26 -8.32 9.25
CA PHE A 54 -3.90 -9.55 8.76
C PHE A 54 -4.86 -9.29 7.59
N LEU A 55 -5.55 -8.15 7.59
CA LEU A 55 -6.54 -7.83 6.55
C LEU A 55 -5.90 -7.25 5.29
N LEU A 56 -4.92 -6.34 5.42
CA LEU A 56 -4.34 -5.64 4.27
C LEU A 56 -3.12 -6.30 3.67
N VAL A 57 -2.28 -7.01 4.43
CA VAL A 57 -1.11 -7.70 3.86
C VAL A 57 -1.49 -8.64 2.69
N PRO A 58 -2.54 -9.49 2.78
CA PRO A 58 -2.92 -10.33 1.64
C PRO A 58 -3.56 -9.55 0.49
N LEU A 59 -4.08 -8.34 0.74
CA LEU A 59 -4.76 -7.51 -0.25
C LEU A 59 -3.79 -6.57 -0.99
N VAL A 60 -2.66 -6.23 -0.37
CA VAL A 60 -1.61 -5.39 -0.96
C VAL A 60 -0.90 -6.22 -2.03
N VAL A 61 -1.40 -6.11 -3.26
CA VAL A 61 -0.67 -6.57 -4.44
C VAL A 61 0.60 -5.72 -4.55
N GLU A 62 1.74 -6.40 -4.56
CA GLU A 62 3.05 -5.78 -4.64
C GLU A 62 3.16 -4.88 -5.88
N SER A 63 3.84 -3.73 -5.77
CA SER A 63 3.83 -2.78 -6.89
C SER A 63 4.56 -3.38 -8.10
N PRO A 64 3.95 -3.35 -9.30
CA PRO A 64 4.57 -3.95 -10.48
C PRO A 64 5.91 -3.29 -10.84
N ARG A 65 6.11 -2.01 -10.50
CA ARG A 65 7.39 -1.31 -10.70
C ARG A 65 8.49 -1.77 -9.74
N TRP A 66 8.17 -2.11 -8.50
CA TRP A 66 9.16 -2.67 -7.57
C TRP A 66 9.63 -4.06 -8.03
N LEU A 67 8.72 -4.88 -8.55
CA LEU A 67 9.07 -6.17 -9.17
C LEU A 67 9.97 -6.00 -10.40
N LEU A 68 9.75 -4.95 -11.22
CA LEU A 68 10.64 -4.60 -12.34
C LEU A 68 12.04 -4.19 -11.87
N VAL A 69 12.15 -3.34 -10.84
CA VAL A 69 13.45 -2.89 -10.30
C VAL A 69 14.22 -4.04 -9.66
N ARG A 70 13.52 -5.04 -9.09
CA ARG A 70 14.14 -6.27 -8.56
C ARG A 70 14.53 -7.30 -9.62
N GLY A 71 14.33 -7.02 -10.91
CA GLY A 71 14.60 -7.95 -12.02
C GLY A 71 13.62 -9.13 -12.12
N ARG A 72 12.51 -9.12 -11.36
CA ARG A 72 11.47 -10.17 -11.37
C ARG A 72 10.44 -9.88 -12.47
N ASN A 73 10.90 -9.85 -13.72
CA ASN A 73 10.12 -9.40 -14.88
C ASN A 73 8.87 -10.26 -15.15
N LYS A 74 8.94 -11.58 -14.91
CA LYS A 74 7.80 -12.49 -15.11
C LYS A 74 6.63 -12.17 -14.18
N GLU A 75 6.92 -11.91 -12.90
CA GLU A 75 5.91 -11.58 -11.90
C GLU A 75 5.34 -10.18 -12.11
N ALA A 76 6.19 -9.22 -12.49
CA ALA A 76 5.75 -7.88 -12.85
C ALA A 76 4.71 -7.92 -13.99
N LEU A 77 4.94 -8.75 -15.02
CA LEU A 77 4.06 -8.91 -16.17
C LEU A 77 2.74 -9.62 -15.81
N GLU A 78 2.78 -10.58 -14.90
CA GLU A 78 1.58 -11.24 -14.37
C GLU A 78 0.71 -10.29 -13.54
N VAL A 79 1.33 -9.50 -12.66
CA VAL A 79 0.65 -8.44 -11.90
C VAL A 79 0.06 -7.38 -12.83
N LEU A 80 0.80 -6.98 -13.87
CA LEU A 80 0.34 -6.01 -14.87
C LEU A 80 -0.88 -6.54 -15.65
N ARG A 81 -0.86 -7.81 -16.07
CA ARG A 81 -2.01 -8.48 -16.71
C ARG A 81 -3.22 -8.53 -15.77
N LYS A 82 -3.02 -8.83 -14.49
CA LYS A 82 -4.09 -8.83 -13.47
C LYS A 82 -4.71 -7.43 -13.30
N LEU A 83 -3.87 -6.39 -13.23
CA LEU A 83 -4.29 -4.99 -13.17
C LEU A 83 -5.02 -4.52 -14.44
N ALA A 84 -4.58 -4.95 -15.62
CA ALA A 84 -5.22 -4.61 -16.88
C ALA A 84 -6.61 -5.24 -17.03
N ARG A 85 -6.77 -6.50 -16.60
CA ARG A 85 -8.08 -7.14 -16.48
C ARG A 85 -9.02 -6.37 -15.55
N TRP A 86 -8.51 -5.96 -14.38
CA TRP A 86 -9.28 -5.14 -13.43
C TRP A 86 -9.66 -3.77 -14.00
N ASN A 87 -8.76 -3.12 -14.74
CA ASN A 87 -9.02 -1.81 -15.37
C ASN A 87 -9.75 -1.91 -16.73
N ARG A 88 -10.21 -3.09 -17.14
CA ARG A 88 -10.81 -3.37 -18.47
C ARG A 88 -10.00 -2.83 -19.65
N LYS A 89 -8.68 -2.71 -19.52
CA LYS A 89 -7.80 -2.34 -20.62
C LYS A 89 -7.16 -3.60 -21.18
N LYS A 90 -7.19 -3.77 -22.50
CA LYS A 90 -6.43 -4.82 -23.19
C LYS A 90 -4.98 -4.34 -23.32
N LEU A 91 -4.06 -5.05 -22.69
CA LEU A 91 -2.63 -4.87 -22.93
C LEU A 91 -2.30 -5.54 -24.28
N PRO A 92 -1.54 -4.90 -25.18
CA PRO A 92 -1.00 -5.59 -26.35
C PRO A 92 -0.05 -6.72 -25.88
N ASP A 93 -0.10 -7.88 -26.54
CA ASP A 93 0.66 -9.08 -26.13
C ASP A 93 2.19 -8.91 -26.26
N ASN A 94 2.66 -7.87 -26.96
CA ASN A 94 4.07 -7.56 -27.17
C ASN A 94 4.50 -6.32 -26.37
N ILE A 95 4.57 -6.44 -25.04
CA ILE A 95 5.12 -5.40 -24.17
C ILE A 95 6.51 -5.83 -23.74
N GLU A 96 7.52 -5.31 -24.42
CA GLU A 96 8.88 -5.28 -23.89
C GLU A 96 8.96 -4.20 -22.82
N LEU A 97 9.14 -4.65 -21.58
CA LEU A 97 9.36 -3.76 -20.45
C LEU A 97 10.76 -3.16 -20.59
N ILE A 98 10.84 -1.92 -21.10
CA ILE A 98 12.10 -1.18 -21.20
C ILE A 98 12.62 -0.95 -19.78
N ILE A 99 13.66 -1.69 -19.41
CA ILE A 99 14.32 -1.57 -18.11
C ILE A 99 15.20 -0.32 -18.17
N PRO A 100 15.06 0.65 -17.24
CA PRO A 100 15.89 1.86 -17.25
C PRO A 100 17.40 1.59 -17.17
N SER A 101 17.82 0.40 -16.74
CA SER A 101 19.25 0.01 -16.66
C SER A 101 19.91 -0.19 -18.02
N GLN A 102 19.15 -0.27 -19.12
CA GLN A 102 19.69 -0.40 -20.49
C GLN A 102 19.86 0.95 -21.19
N ALA A 103 19.41 2.07 -20.59
CA ALA A 103 19.48 3.38 -21.21
C ALA A 103 20.86 4.06 -21.11
N THR A 104 21.76 3.57 -20.25
CA THR A 104 23.03 4.25 -19.94
C THR A 104 24.24 3.76 -20.73
N THR A 105 24.09 2.82 -21.67
CA THR A 105 25.24 2.21 -22.40
C THR A 105 25.29 2.54 -23.89
N THR A 106 24.45 3.46 -24.36
CA THR A 106 24.50 3.97 -25.74
C THR A 106 24.89 5.45 -25.73
N THR A 107 26.16 5.73 -25.50
CA THR A 107 26.84 6.92 -26.02
C THR A 107 28.30 6.56 -26.26
#